data_AF-A0A5C6BHM8-F1
#
_entry.id   AF-A0A5C6BHM8-F1
#
_cell.length_a   1.000
_cell.length_b   1.000
_cell.length_c   1.000
_cell.angle_alpha   90.00
_cell.angle_beta   90.00
_cell.angle_gamma   90.00
#
_symmetry.space_group_name_H-M   'P 1'
#
loop_
_entity.id
_entity.type
_entity.pdbx_description
1 polymer ?
#
loop_
_entity_poly.entity_id
_entity_poly.type
_entity_poly.pdbx_seq_one_letter_code
_entity_poly.pdbx_strand_id
1 'polypeptide(L)'
;MTDASAKKPPERRTNYRQLFSFAVCCGLICWIIEYPIQPVFAAANQNTLLIGKQALSQDSYMIPIAPVSSFGGMTVEEILRLRVKAVWQQPLLIGINYRPSEAVFCRLRSRSAWRELPGESQSVSDAEPELSAGSEYVLNPYLLVAAKLAPPPVEPNVDASAGQLFPISLSWESNQCRATAVYDVSRDLRHSERLDVEPVSLDEISLQLVGMNARDMNLNYAAILPNEANGVWLPQKLSEAVLIEQYLRHDPHCGAPGGCNEVSPPQKEFTGLRLTDLPARMTIRLWRDRPESPDAAPEMRFVLEFR
;
A
#
# COMPACT_ATOMS: atom_id res chain seq x y z
N MET A 1 -6.23 58.17 70.59
CA MET A 1 -5.38 56.98 70.36
C MET A 1 -6.28 55.89 69.79
N THR A 2 -6.29 55.74 68.47
CA THR A 2 -6.86 54.59 67.76
C THR A 2 -6.22 54.59 66.38
N ASP A 3 -5.27 53.68 66.23
CA ASP A 3 -4.36 53.56 65.08
C ASP A 3 -5.03 52.70 64.01
N ALA A 4 -5.53 53.32 62.94
CA ALA A 4 -6.20 52.65 61.83
C ALA A 4 -5.17 52.29 60.74
N SER A 5 -4.35 51.28 61.02
CA SER A 5 -3.43 50.71 60.02
C SER A 5 -4.20 49.84 59.02
N ALA A 6 -4.62 50.43 57.90
CA ALA A 6 -5.21 49.72 56.77
C ALA A 6 -4.18 48.79 56.10
N LYS A 7 -4.32 47.48 56.32
CA LYS A 7 -3.53 46.43 55.65
C LYS A 7 -3.87 46.40 54.15
N LYS A 8 -2.93 46.80 53.30
CA LYS A 8 -3.02 46.65 51.84
C LYS A 8 -3.11 45.15 51.49
N PRO A 9 -4.05 44.72 50.63
CA PRO A 9 -4.13 43.33 50.21
C PRO A 9 -2.88 42.94 49.41
N PRO A 10 -2.37 41.70 49.55
CA PRO A 10 -1.17 41.25 48.85
C PRO A 10 -1.42 41.25 47.34
N GLU A 11 -0.56 41.96 46.62
CA GLU A 11 -0.53 42.02 45.16
C GLU A 11 -0.21 40.62 44.62
N ARG A 12 -1.22 39.93 44.07
CA ARG A 12 -1.02 38.64 43.39
C ARG A 12 -0.22 38.90 42.11
N ARG A 13 1.10 38.77 42.18
CA ARG A 13 1.96 38.69 41.00
C ARG A 13 1.73 37.34 40.33
N THR A 14 0.82 37.31 39.37
CA THR A 14 0.65 36.16 38.47
C THR A 14 1.97 35.97 37.73
N ASN A 15 2.64 34.84 37.98
CA ASN A 15 3.95 34.57 37.40
C ASN A 15 3.75 34.12 35.95
N TYR A 16 3.66 35.09 35.03
CA TYR A 16 3.47 34.85 33.59
C TYR A 16 4.49 33.87 33.00
N ARG A 17 5.68 33.75 33.60
CA ARG A 17 6.67 32.74 33.21
C ARG A 17 6.21 31.30 33.49
N GLN A 18 5.52 31.07 34.60
CA GLN A 18 4.97 29.74 34.93
C GLN A 18 3.79 29.39 34.02
N LEU A 19 2.92 30.36 33.73
CA LEU A 19 1.80 30.18 32.78
C LEU A 19 2.29 29.91 31.35
N PHE A 20 3.32 30.62 30.90
CA PHE A 20 3.93 30.39 29.60
C PHE A 20 4.63 29.02 29.54
N SER A 21 5.37 28.64 30.58
CA SER A 21 6.02 27.32 30.64
C SER A 21 5.00 26.18 30.62
N PHE A 22 3.87 26.35 31.33
CA PHE A 22 2.78 25.39 31.32
C PHE A 22 2.14 25.28 29.92
N ALA A 23 1.88 26.40 29.25
CA ALA A 23 1.32 26.40 27.90
C ALA A 23 2.26 25.75 26.86
N VAL A 24 3.58 26.00 26.95
CA VAL A 24 4.58 25.36 26.08
C VAL A 24 4.68 23.87 26.35
N CYS A 25 4.66 23.44 27.61
CA CYS A 25 4.62 22.01 27.96
C CYS A 25 3.35 21.33 27.46
N CYS A 26 2.17 21.95 27.61
CA CYS A 26 0.93 21.41 27.05
C CYS A 26 0.98 21.32 25.52
N GLY A 27 1.53 22.34 24.85
CA GLY A 27 1.74 22.32 23.40
C GLY A 27 2.66 21.18 22.95
N LEU A 28 3.79 20.98 23.63
CA LEU A 28 4.72 19.88 23.35
C LEU A 28 4.12 18.52 23.65
N ILE A 29 3.36 18.36 24.74
CA ILE A 29 2.69 17.11 25.08
C ILE A 29 1.60 16.79 24.04
N CYS A 30 0.78 17.76 23.63
CA CYS A 30 -0.18 17.57 22.55
C CYS A 30 0.51 17.24 21.23
N TRP A 31 1.65 17.88 20.91
CA TRP A 31 2.43 17.61 19.71
C TRP A 31 3.08 16.20 19.72
N ILE A 32 3.53 15.74 20.89
CA ILE A 32 4.04 14.37 21.09
C ILE A 32 2.91 13.33 21.05
N ILE A 33 1.68 13.69 21.43
CA ILE A 33 0.50 12.82 21.33
C ILE A 33 -0.03 12.77 19.88
N GLU A 34 0.12 13.85 19.10
CA GLU A 34 -0.19 13.87 17.67
C GLU A 34 0.86 13.15 16.80
N TYR A 35 2.09 12.95 17.31
CA TYR A 35 3.06 11.99 16.75
C TYR A 35 2.80 10.57 17.30
N PRO A 36 2.82 9.53 16.47
CA PRO A 36 1.89 8.41 16.61
C PRO A 36 2.32 7.40 17.69
N ILE A 37 1.69 7.45 18.87
CA ILE A 37 1.61 6.30 19.80
C ILE A 37 0.51 5.30 19.36
N GLN A 38 -0.13 5.50 18.20
CA GLN A 38 -1.17 4.59 17.70
C GLN A 38 -0.65 3.54 16.72
N PRO A 39 0.03 2.49 17.23
CA PRO A 39 -0.27 1.14 16.76
C PRO A 39 -0.89 0.26 17.86
N VAL A 40 -1.02 0.75 19.10
CA VAL A 40 -1.40 -0.10 20.24
C VAL A 40 -2.91 -0.43 20.31
N PHE A 41 -3.77 0.29 19.57
CA PHE A 41 -5.22 0.08 19.60
C PHE A 41 -5.87 -0.09 18.23
N ALA A 42 -5.11 -0.33 17.15
CA ALA A 42 -5.74 -0.79 15.93
C ALA A 42 -6.46 -2.10 16.25
N ALA A 43 -7.77 -2.18 15.99
CA ALA A 43 -8.50 -3.42 16.21
C ALA A 43 -7.77 -4.55 15.45
N ALA A 44 -7.52 -5.67 16.12
CA ALA A 44 -6.82 -6.79 15.50
C ALA A 44 -7.52 -7.14 14.18
N ASN A 45 -6.77 -7.20 13.08
CA ASN A 45 -7.33 -7.54 11.78
C ASN A 45 -7.90 -8.97 11.85
N GLN A 46 -9.21 -9.12 11.62
CA GLN A 46 -9.94 -10.39 11.68
C GLN A 46 -10.42 -10.86 10.31
N ASN A 47 -10.03 -10.16 9.24
CA ASN A 47 -10.36 -10.58 7.89
C ASN A 47 -9.80 -11.99 7.65
N THR A 48 -10.61 -12.83 7.00
CA THR A 48 -10.29 -14.24 6.79
C THR A 48 -10.66 -14.61 5.36
N LEU A 49 -9.67 -15.05 4.60
CA LEU A 49 -9.89 -15.64 3.28
C LEU A 49 -10.41 -17.07 3.42
N LEU A 50 -11.39 -17.42 2.59
CA LEU A 50 -11.97 -18.75 2.51
C LEU A 50 -11.15 -19.60 1.53
N ILE A 51 -10.03 -20.12 2.00
CA ILE A 51 -9.05 -20.91 1.22
C ILE A 51 -8.74 -22.25 1.88
N GLY A 52 -8.12 -23.16 1.14
CA GLY A 52 -7.75 -24.49 1.59
C GLY A 52 -8.97 -25.28 2.06
N LYS A 53 -8.94 -25.72 3.33
CA LYS A 53 -10.05 -26.46 3.95
C LYS A 53 -11.32 -25.63 4.13
N GLN A 54 -11.21 -24.30 4.09
CA GLN A 54 -12.35 -23.37 4.22
C GLN A 54 -12.89 -22.91 2.85
N ALA A 55 -12.26 -23.35 1.74
CA ALA A 55 -12.68 -22.95 0.41
C ALA A 55 -14.12 -23.40 0.10
N LEU A 56 -14.94 -22.46 -0.36
CA LEU A 56 -16.32 -22.73 -0.77
C LEU A 56 -16.43 -23.19 -2.22
N SER A 57 -15.37 -23.05 -3.01
CA SER A 57 -15.26 -23.52 -4.39
C SER A 57 -14.07 -24.48 -4.53
N GLN A 58 -14.23 -25.48 -5.39
CA GLN A 58 -13.16 -26.42 -5.77
C GLN A 58 -12.54 -26.09 -7.14
N ASP A 59 -13.20 -25.21 -7.90
CA ASP A 59 -12.77 -24.86 -9.25
C ASP A 59 -11.80 -23.68 -9.24
N SER A 60 -10.95 -23.64 -10.27
CA SER A 60 -10.21 -22.44 -10.62
C SER A 60 -11.13 -21.45 -11.32
N TYR A 61 -11.04 -20.17 -10.99
CA TYR A 61 -11.81 -19.13 -11.68
C TYR A 61 -11.03 -17.83 -11.85
N MET A 62 -11.47 -17.04 -12.82
CA MET A 62 -10.91 -15.73 -13.12
C MET A 62 -11.62 -14.66 -12.30
N ILE A 63 -10.83 -13.78 -11.69
CA ILE A 63 -11.33 -12.58 -11.03
C ILE A 63 -11.13 -11.41 -11.99
N PRO A 64 -12.19 -10.66 -12.35
CA PRO A 64 -12.04 -9.44 -13.14
C PRO A 64 -11.14 -8.44 -12.42
N ILE A 65 -10.19 -7.87 -13.16
CA ILE A 65 -9.37 -6.77 -12.66
C ILE A 65 -10.09 -5.47 -13.02
N ALA A 66 -10.47 -4.72 -12.00
CA ALA A 66 -11.06 -3.40 -12.16
C ALA A 66 -10.01 -2.41 -12.71
N PRO A 67 -10.38 -1.59 -13.71
CA PRO A 67 -9.49 -0.55 -14.21
C PRO A 67 -9.19 0.48 -13.11
N VAL A 68 -8.09 1.20 -13.28
CA VAL A 68 -7.79 2.38 -12.47
C VAL A 68 -8.90 3.42 -12.60
N SER A 69 -9.12 4.20 -11.55
CA SER A 69 -10.18 5.18 -11.47
C SER A 69 -9.74 6.38 -10.66
N SER A 70 -10.37 7.53 -10.89
CA SER A 70 -10.15 8.71 -10.05
C SER A 70 -10.85 8.56 -8.71
N PHE A 71 -10.12 8.87 -7.65
CA PHE A 71 -10.63 9.07 -6.28
C PHE A 71 -10.49 10.54 -5.83
N GLY A 72 -10.13 11.45 -6.75
CA GLY A 72 -10.04 12.88 -6.47
C GLY A 72 -11.32 13.41 -5.84
N GLY A 73 -11.19 14.12 -4.72
CA GLY A 73 -12.33 14.73 -4.04
C GLY A 73 -13.22 13.75 -3.23
N MET A 74 -13.00 12.44 -3.30
CA MET A 74 -13.77 11.46 -2.50
C MET A 74 -13.45 11.56 -1.01
N THR A 75 -14.44 11.29 -0.18
CA THR A 75 -14.29 11.08 1.27
C THR A 75 -13.71 9.69 1.56
N VAL A 76 -13.04 9.55 2.71
CA VAL A 76 -12.54 8.23 3.18
C VAL A 76 -13.66 7.19 3.20
N GLU A 77 -14.84 7.57 3.67
CA GLU A 77 -16.01 6.68 3.73
C GLU A 77 -16.44 6.17 2.34
N GLU A 78 -16.41 7.01 1.30
CA GLU A 78 -16.70 6.59 -0.07
C GLU A 78 -15.65 5.59 -0.58
N ILE A 79 -14.37 5.84 -0.33
CA ILE A 79 -13.27 4.94 -0.68
C ILE A 79 -13.42 3.58 0.03
N LEU A 80 -13.75 3.59 1.32
CA LEU A 80 -13.97 2.37 2.10
C LEU A 80 -15.20 1.60 1.60
N ARG A 81 -16.27 2.30 1.18
CA ARG A 81 -17.43 1.65 0.55
C ARG A 81 -17.08 1.00 -0.78
N LEU A 82 -16.24 1.66 -1.60
CA LEU A 82 -15.75 1.06 -2.84
C LEU A 82 -14.92 -0.19 -2.55
N ARG A 83 -14.04 -0.16 -1.52
CA ARG A 83 -13.28 -1.32 -1.07
C ARG A 83 -14.21 -2.48 -0.68
N VAL A 84 -15.17 -2.22 0.20
CA VAL A 84 -16.14 -3.23 0.66
C VAL A 84 -16.92 -3.80 -0.54
N LYS A 85 -17.40 -2.94 -1.43
CA LYS A 85 -18.11 -3.37 -2.65
C LYS A 85 -17.24 -4.28 -3.51
N ALA A 86 -15.97 -3.93 -3.73
CA ALA A 86 -15.04 -4.73 -4.53
C ALA A 86 -14.77 -6.10 -3.88
N VAL A 87 -14.63 -6.17 -2.56
CA VAL A 87 -14.43 -7.43 -1.84
C VAL A 87 -15.63 -8.35 -2.02
N TRP A 88 -16.84 -7.80 -1.87
CA TRP A 88 -18.10 -8.53 -1.99
C TRP A 88 -18.48 -8.91 -3.42
N GLN A 89 -17.69 -8.53 -4.44
CA GLN A 89 -17.82 -9.11 -5.78
C GLN A 89 -17.38 -10.58 -5.82
N GLN A 90 -16.58 -11.04 -4.85
CA GLN A 90 -16.14 -12.43 -4.73
C GLN A 90 -16.49 -13.01 -3.35
N PRO A 91 -17.79 -13.18 -3.03
CA PRO A 91 -18.23 -13.65 -1.71
C PRO A 91 -17.73 -15.06 -1.35
N LEU A 92 -17.29 -15.84 -2.34
CA LEU A 92 -16.75 -17.19 -2.13
C LEU A 92 -15.31 -17.19 -1.56
N LEU A 93 -14.64 -16.03 -1.53
CA LEU A 93 -13.24 -15.88 -1.08
C LEU A 93 -13.10 -15.24 0.28
N ILE A 94 -14.15 -14.68 0.85
CA ILE A 94 -14.04 -13.84 2.05
C ILE A 94 -15.07 -14.22 3.11
N GLY A 95 -14.65 -14.20 4.38
CA GLY A 95 -15.55 -14.41 5.51
C GLY A 95 -16.62 -13.32 5.64
N ILE A 96 -17.73 -13.66 6.29
CA ILE A 96 -18.95 -12.83 6.35
C ILE A 96 -18.79 -11.45 7.00
N ASN A 97 -17.71 -11.22 7.74
CA ASN A 97 -17.50 -10.01 8.54
C ASN A 97 -16.34 -9.15 8.03
N TYR A 98 -16.06 -9.18 6.72
CA TYR A 98 -15.01 -8.34 6.15
C TYR A 98 -15.18 -6.87 6.53
N ARG A 99 -14.09 -6.25 6.98
CA ARG A 99 -13.98 -4.81 7.17
C ARG A 99 -12.61 -4.34 6.67
N PRO A 100 -12.52 -3.21 5.94
CA PRO A 100 -11.23 -2.63 5.59
C PRO A 100 -10.35 -2.48 6.84
N SER A 101 -9.15 -3.03 6.79
CA SER A 101 -8.24 -3.07 7.93
C SER A 101 -7.77 -1.67 8.31
N GLU A 102 -7.89 -1.31 9.59
CA GLU A 102 -7.36 -0.05 10.10
C GLU A 102 -5.85 0.05 9.83
N ALA A 103 -5.12 -1.07 9.91
CA ALA A 103 -3.69 -1.13 9.63
C ALA A 103 -3.32 -0.67 8.21
N VAL A 104 -4.27 -0.74 7.26
CA VAL A 104 -4.08 -0.36 5.86
C VAL A 104 -4.75 0.98 5.55
N PHE A 105 -5.93 1.27 6.09
CA PHE A 105 -6.77 2.39 5.64
C PHE A 105 -6.87 3.57 6.63
N CYS A 106 -6.35 3.47 7.86
CA CYS A 106 -6.61 4.47 8.91
C CYS A 106 -5.99 5.86 8.67
N ARG A 107 -5.05 6.01 7.72
CA ARG A 107 -4.30 7.26 7.53
C ARG A 107 -4.69 8.03 6.28
N LEU A 108 -5.79 7.65 5.63
CA LEU A 108 -6.36 8.40 4.51
C LEU A 108 -6.97 9.73 4.98
N ARG A 109 -6.97 10.72 4.10
CA ARG A 109 -7.64 12.00 4.31
C ARG A 109 -8.72 12.24 3.27
N SER A 110 -9.91 12.60 3.74
CA SER A 110 -11.06 12.92 2.89
C SER A 110 -10.77 14.13 2.01
N ARG A 111 -11.33 14.11 0.79
CA ARG A 111 -11.27 15.20 -0.19
C ARG A 111 -9.84 15.67 -0.52
N SER A 112 -8.84 14.82 -0.26
CA SER A 112 -7.47 15.09 -0.65
C SER A 112 -7.25 14.61 -2.08
N ALA A 113 -6.25 15.17 -2.74
CA ALA A 113 -5.75 14.61 -3.99
C ALA A 113 -5.23 13.17 -3.75
N TRP A 114 -4.89 12.48 -4.82
CA TRP A 114 -4.23 11.18 -4.77
C TRP A 114 -2.93 11.26 -5.56
N ARG A 115 -1.91 10.50 -5.15
CA ARG A 115 -0.72 10.36 -5.98
C ARG A 115 -1.14 9.79 -7.33
N GLU A 116 -0.77 10.51 -8.38
CA GLU A 116 -1.06 10.15 -9.77
C GLU A 116 -0.27 8.92 -10.20
N LEU A 117 -0.73 8.29 -11.27
CA LEU A 117 0.02 7.23 -11.94
C LEU A 117 1.16 7.85 -12.76
N PRO A 118 2.39 7.30 -12.70
CA PRO A 118 3.49 7.85 -13.45
C PRO A 118 3.24 7.70 -14.96
N GLY A 119 3.46 8.78 -15.73
CA GLY A 119 3.36 8.76 -17.19
C GLY A 119 2.04 9.31 -17.76
N GLU A 120 1.08 9.66 -16.92
CA GLU A 120 -0.19 10.29 -17.34
C GLU A 120 -0.16 11.83 -17.28
N SER A 121 1.02 12.43 -17.18
CA SER A 121 1.19 13.88 -17.24
C SER A 121 1.08 14.40 -18.68
N GLN A 122 -0.11 14.33 -19.27
CA GLN A 122 -0.47 15.14 -20.45
C GLN A 122 -1.98 15.12 -20.74
N SER A 123 -2.74 15.99 -20.07
CA SER A 123 -3.57 16.96 -20.81
C SER A 123 -4.03 18.10 -19.89
N VAL A 124 -3.65 19.32 -20.27
CA VAL A 124 -4.15 20.58 -19.72
C VAL A 124 -5.53 20.86 -20.32
N SER A 125 -6.51 20.00 -20.06
CA SER A 125 -7.90 20.26 -20.45
C SER A 125 -8.86 19.86 -19.33
N ASP A 126 -9.76 20.77 -18.98
CA ASP A 126 -10.69 20.75 -17.83
C ASP A 126 -11.76 19.62 -17.84
N ALA A 127 -11.50 18.43 -18.39
CA ALA A 127 -12.57 17.47 -18.67
C ALA A 127 -12.43 16.05 -18.08
N GLU A 128 -11.24 15.53 -17.78
CA GLU A 128 -11.11 14.16 -17.27
C GLU A 128 -10.51 14.09 -15.86
N PRO A 129 -11.12 13.31 -14.95
CA PRO A 129 -10.68 13.26 -13.57
C PRO A 129 -9.37 12.46 -13.43
N GLU A 130 -8.37 13.07 -12.78
CA GLU A 130 -7.03 12.50 -12.56
C GLU A 130 -7.08 11.10 -11.93
N LEU A 131 -6.42 10.12 -12.56
CA LEU A 131 -6.42 8.73 -12.09
C LEU A 131 -5.60 8.58 -10.82
N SER A 132 -6.14 7.83 -9.86
CA SER A 132 -5.53 7.67 -8.54
C SER A 132 -4.73 6.37 -8.48
N ALA A 133 -3.43 6.44 -8.18
CA ALA A 133 -2.60 5.24 -8.04
C ALA A 133 -3.12 4.28 -6.96
N GLY A 134 -3.82 4.80 -5.94
CA GLY A 134 -4.45 3.97 -4.92
C GLY A 134 -5.64 3.12 -5.41
N SER A 135 -6.30 3.53 -6.50
CA SER A 135 -7.49 2.85 -7.02
C SER A 135 -7.22 1.41 -7.42
N GLU A 136 -6.02 1.17 -7.95
CA GLU A 136 -5.58 -0.15 -8.37
C GLU A 136 -5.61 -1.16 -7.22
N TYR A 137 -5.34 -0.74 -5.98
CA TYR A 137 -5.38 -1.61 -4.81
C TYR A 137 -6.76 -1.65 -4.18
N VAL A 138 -7.42 -0.50 -4.05
CA VAL A 138 -8.74 -0.38 -3.43
C VAL A 138 -9.77 -1.22 -4.18
N LEU A 139 -9.77 -1.15 -5.51
CA LEU A 139 -10.75 -1.81 -6.37
C LEU A 139 -10.38 -3.26 -6.71
N ASN A 140 -9.15 -3.71 -6.45
CA ASN A 140 -8.70 -5.07 -6.72
C ASN A 140 -8.23 -5.80 -5.44
N PRO A 141 -9.13 -6.08 -4.48
CA PRO A 141 -8.78 -6.66 -3.18
C PRO A 141 -8.08 -8.02 -3.23
N TYR A 142 -8.34 -8.80 -4.28
CA TYR A 142 -7.80 -10.14 -4.46
C TYR A 142 -6.49 -10.16 -5.26
N LEU A 143 -6.02 -9.01 -5.73
CA LEU A 143 -4.63 -8.81 -6.14
C LEU A 143 -3.81 -8.61 -4.86
N LEU A 144 -3.51 -9.71 -4.16
CA LEU A 144 -2.90 -9.68 -2.83
C LEU A 144 -1.52 -9.02 -2.83
N VAL A 145 -0.75 -9.29 -3.89
CA VAL A 145 0.55 -8.68 -4.14
C VAL A 145 0.57 -8.19 -5.59
N ALA A 146 0.86 -6.92 -5.81
CA ALA A 146 1.07 -6.36 -7.14
C ALA A 146 2.56 -6.13 -7.41
N ALA A 147 3.01 -6.32 -8.64
CA ALA A 147 4.29 -5.80 -9.12
C ALA A 147 4.11 -4.44 -9.80
N LYS A 148 5.08 -3.55 -9.59
CA LYS A 148 5.20 -2.24 -10.21
C LYS A 148 6.61 -2.00 -10.71
N LEU A 149 6.76 -1.14 -11.71
CA LEU A 149 8.08 -0.57 -12.03
C LEU A 149 8.53 0.32 -10.86
N ALA A 150 9.74 0.08 -10.36
CA ALA A 150 10.39 0.98 -9.43
C ALA A 150 10.93 2.19 -10.22
N PRO A 151 10.89 3.40 -9.65
CA PRO A 151 11.53 4.56 -10.28
C PRO A 151 13.03 4.27 -10.47
N PRO A 152 13.64 4.72 -11.58
CA PRO A 152 15.07 4.52 -11.81
C PRO A 152 15.87 5.19 -10.68
N PRO A 153 17.08 4.67 -10.37
CA PRO A 153 17.90 5.17 -9.26
C PRO A 153 18.51 6.57 -9.47
N VAL A 154 17.99 7.39 -10.38
CA VAL A 154 18.54 8.71 -10.73
C VAL A 154 17.92 9.80 -9.84
N GLU A 155 18.75 10.81 -9.53
CA GLU A 155 18.58 11.92 -8.58
C GLU A 155 17.15 12.46 -8.35
N PRO A 156 16.86 12.97 -7.13
CA PRO A 156 15.53 13.39 -6.64
C PRO A 156 14.82 14.53 -7.43
N ASN A 157 15.34 14.93 -8.59
CA ASN A 157 14.82 16.02 -9.42
C ASN A 157 14.36 15.59 -10.83
N VAL A 158 14.36 14.29 -11.16
CA VAL A 158 13.80 13.83 -12.42
C VAL A 158 12.58 12.97 -12.12
N ASP A 159 11.40 13.51 -12.42
CA ASP A 159 10.13 12.76 -12.51
C ASP A 159 10.24 11.77 -13.67
N ALA A 160 11.05 10.72 -13.50
CA ALA A 160 11.07 9.60 -14.41
C ALA A 160 9.78 8.81 -14.16
N SER A 161 8.83 8.97 -15.08
CA SER A 161 7.61 8.19 -15.12
C SER A 161 7.96 6.72 -15.33
N ALA A 162 8.14 5.98 -14.24
CA ALA A 162 8.15 4.53 -14.29
C ALA A 162 6.78 4.08 -14.79
N GLY A 163 6.71 3.58 -16.02
CA GLY A 163 5.45 3.12 -16.63
C GLY A 163 4.61 2.24 -15.71
N GLN A 164 3.30 2.27 -15.87
CA GLN A 164 2.42 1.45 -15.03
C GLN A 164 2.47 -0.01 -15.49
N LEU A 165 3.00 -0.87 -14.62
CA LEU A 165 2.87 -2.31 -14.77
C LEU A 165 1.56 -2.76 -14.11
N PHE A 166 0.60 -3.23 -14.90
CA PHE A 166 -0.71 -3.66 -14.41
C PHE A 166 -1.05 -5.08 -14.91
N PRO A 167 -1.60 -5.98 -14.07
CA PRO A 167 -1.84 -7.34 -14.50
C PRO A 167 -2.96 -7.40 -15.54
N ILE A 168 -2.80 -8.28 -16.53
CA ILE A 168 -3.79 -8.54 -17.57
C ILE A 168 -4.83 -9.59 -17.12
N SER A 169 -4.50 -10.40 -16.11
CA SER A 169 -5.40 -11.41 -15.59
C SER A 169 -5.06 -11.82 -14.16
N LEU A 170 -6.08 -12.27 -13.43
CA LEU A 170 -5.98 -12.81 -12.07
C LEU A 170 -6.81 -14.08 -11.99
N SER A 171 -6.17 -15.21 -11.69
CA SER A 171 -6.84 -16.49 -11.43
C SER A 171 -6.70 -16.91 -9.96
N TRP A 172 -7.72 -17.57 -9.44
CA TRP A 172 -7.75 -18.08 -8.07
C TRP A 172 -8.12 -19.55 -8.04
N GLU A 173 -7.36 -20.30 -7.25
CA GLU A 173 -7.52 -21.72 -6.92
C GLU A 173 -7.63 -21.81 -5.40
N SER A 174 -8.81 -21.46 -4.86
CA SER A 174 -8.99 -21.26 -3.42
C SER A 174 -8.75 -22.53 -2.61
N ASN A 175 -9.13 -23.71 -3.11
CA ASN A 175 -8.86 -25.00 -2.47
C ASN A 175 -7.37 -25.37 -2.40
N GLN A 176 -6.55 -24.84 -3.32
CA GLN A 176 -5.10 -25.04 -3.34
C GLN A 176 -4.33 -23.93 -2.61
N CYS A 177 -5.03 -22.96 -2.01
CA CYS A 177 -4.42 -21.77 -1.43
C CYS A 177 -3.49 -21.06 -2.42
N ARG A 178 -3.94 -20.88 -3.67
CA ARG A 178 -3.13 -20.31 -4.74
C ARG A 178 -3.90 -19.27 -5.55
N ALA A 179 -3.20 -18.21 -5.94
CA ALA A 179 -3.66 -17.27 -6.96
C ALA A 179 -2.50 -16.91 -7.89
N THR A 180 -2.81 -16.56 -9.13
CA THR A 180 -1.82 -16.19 -10.14
C THR A 180 -2.24 -14.89 -10.82
N ALA A 181 -1.37 -13.87 -10.76
CA ALA A 181 -1.49 -12.64 -11.54
C ALA A 181 -0.53 -12.68 -12.72
N VAL A 182 -1.03 -12.38 -13.91
CA VAL A 182 -0.24 -12.40 -15.15
C VAL A 182 -0.02 -10.97 -15.64
N TYR A 183 1.19 -10.66 -16.04
CA TYR A 183 1.63 -9.38 -16.60
C TYR A 183 2.19 -9.58 -18.02
N ASP A 184 1.89 -8.65 -18.93
CA ASP A 184 2.39 -8.64 -20.32
C ASP A 184 3.51 -7.59 -20.45
N VAL A 185 4.66 -7.90 -19.86
CA VAL A 185 5.83 -7.00 -19.83
C VAL A 185 6.39 -6.82 -21.25
N SER A 186 6.32 -7.86 -22.07
CA SER A 186 6.69 -7.81 -23.49
C SER A 186 5.93 -6.73 -24.25
N ARG A 187 4.64 -6.50 -23.95
CA ARG A 187 3.86 -5.42 -24.56
C ARG A 187 4.31 -4.05 -24.07
N ASP A 188 4.55 -3.91 -22.78
CA ASP A 188 4.96 -2.64 -22.17
C ASP A 188 6.34 -2.19 -22.68
N LEU A 189 7.28 -3.13 -22.83
CA LEU A 189 8.60 -2.87 -23.43
C LEU A 189 8.53 -2.49 -24.91
N ARG A 190 7.67 -3.14 -25.70
CA ARG A 190 7.48 -2.76 -27.11
C ARG A 190 6.83 -1.38 -27.28
N HIS A 191 6.13 -0.89 -26.26
CA HIS A 191 5.53 0.43 -26.31
C HIS A 191 6.59 1.53 -26.14
N SER A 192 7.60 1.33 -25.30
CA SER A 192 8.70 2.30 -25.13
C SER A 192 9.60 2.39 -26.37
N GLU A 193 9.86 1.28 -27.07
CA GLU A 193 10.60 1.25 -28.34
C GLU A 193 9.96 2.11 -29.44
N ARG A 194 8.63 2.31 -29.39
CA ARG A 194 7.88 3.08 -30.40
C ARG A 194 7.92 4.59 -30.18
N LEU A 195 8.39 5.05 -29.02
CA LEU A 195 8.36 6.47 -28.62
C LEU A 195 9.71 7.17 -28.86
N ASP A 196 10.60 6.61 -29.69
CA ASP A 196 11.99 7.10 -29.91
C ASP A 196 12.78 7.30 -28.60
N VAL A 197 12.42 6.54 -27.55
CA VAL A 197 13.17 6.45 -26.30
C VAL A 197 14.20 5.33 -26.44
N GLU A 198 15.38 5.47 -25.82
CA GLU A 198 16.36 4.38 -25.80
C GLU A 198 15.71 3.07 -25.30
N PRO A 199 15.92 1.95 -26.00
CA PRO A 199 15.33 0.67 -25.61
C PRO A 199 15.84 0.27 -24.24
N VAL A 200 14.94 0.22 -23.26
CA VAL A 200 15.23 -0.24 -21.89
C VAL A 200 15.44 -1.74 -21.92
N SER A 201 16.59 -2.22 -21.46
CA SER A 201 16.84 -3.66 -21.41
C SER A 201 16.07 -4.31 -20.26
N LEU A 202 15.73 -5.59 -20.39
CA LEU A 202 14.93 -6.31 -19.40
C LEU A 202 15.54 -6.27 -17.98
N ASP A 203 16.88 -6.31 -17.89
CA ASP A 203 17.65 -6.28 -16.65
C ASP A 203 17.75 -4.88 -16.02
N GLU A 204 17.41 -3.83 -16.75
CA GLU A 204 17.23 -2.47 -16.23
C GLU A 204 15.85 -2.25 -15.59
N ILE A 205 14.90 -3.15 -15.85
CA ILE A 205 13.58 -3.13 -15.21
C ILE A 205 13.71 -3.57 -13.76
N SER A 206 13.78 -2.58 -12.87
CA SER A 206 13.62 -2.79 -11.44
C SER A 206 12.14 -2.84 -11.10
N LEU A 207 11.72 -3.89 -10.39
CA LEU A 207 10.38 -4.05 -9.88
C LEU A 207 10.33 -3.76 -8.38
N GLN A 208 9.17 -3.27 -7.95
CA GLN A 208 8.73 -3.18 -6.57
C GLN A 208 7.45 -4.00 -6.37
N LEU A 209 7.33 -4.67 -5.23
CA LEU A 209 6.12 -5.36 -4.82
C LEU A 209 5.28 -4.50 -3.86
N VAL A 210 3.96 -4.59 -4.01
CA VAL A 210 2.98 -3.95 -3.13
C VAL A 210 2.03 -5.02 -2.58
N GLY A 211 2.21 -5.36 -1.30
CA GLY A 211 1.48 -6.40 -0.58
C GLY A 211 0.34 -5.90 0.32
N MET A 212 -0.07 -4.63 0.23
CA MET A 212 -1.06 -4.06 1.16
C MET A 212 -2.41 -4.79 1.16
N ASN A 213 -2.80 -5.39 0.04
CA ASN A 213 -4.02 -6.19 -0.05
C ASN A 213 -3.90 -7.51 0.71
N ALA A 214 -2.74 -8.17 0.68
CA ALA A 214 -2.47 -9.32 1.54
C ALA A 214 -2.63 -8.94 3.02
N ARG A 215 -2.04 -7.81 3.43
CA ARG A 215 -2.15 -7.29 4.80
C ARG A 215 -3.59 -6.96 5.19
N ASP A 216 -4.37 -6.37 4.29
CA ASP A 216 -5.80 -6.14 4.51
C ASP A 216 -6.55 -7.45 4.73
N MET A 217 -6.18 -8.51 4.00
CA MET A 217 -6.71 -9.86 4.15
C MET A 217 -6.08 -10.67 5.29
N ASN A 218 -5.38 -10.01 6.20
CA ASN A 218 -4.73 -10.59 7.38
C ASN A 218 -3.61 -11.60 7.04
N LEU A 219 -2.99 -11.46 5.88
CA LEU A 219 -1.74 -12.13 5.50
C LEU A 219 -0.61 -11.12 5.63
N ASN A 220 0.03 -11.07 6.80
CA ASN A 220 0.91 -9.98 7.21
C ASN A 220 2.38 -10.19 6.82
N TYR A 221 2.81 -11.41 6.48
CA TYR A 221 4.20 -11.71 6.17
C TYR A 221 4.33 -12.27 4.75
N ALA A 222 5.45 -11.96 4.10
CA ALA A 222 5.77 -12.44 2.75
C ALA A 222 7.22 -12.93 2.64
N ALA A 223 7.47 -13.88 1.75
CA ALA A 223 8.82 -14.30 1.34
C ALA A 223 8.79 -14.82 -0.10
N ILE A 224 9.96 -14.81 -0.76
CA ILE A 224 10.18 -15.44 -2.06
C ILE A 224 11.41 -16.32 -1.96
N LEU A 225 11.23 -17.63 -2.08
CA LEU A 225 12.37 -18.53 -2.08
C LEU A 225 13.08 -18.51 -3.44
N PRO A 226 14.44 -18.54 -3.47
CA PRO A 226 15.19 -18.51 -4.73
C PRO A 226 14.81 -19.64 -5.71
N ASN A 227 14.47 -20.83 -5.19
CA ASN A 227 14.04 -21.98 -6.00
C ASN A 227 12.59 -21.89 -6.51
N GLU A 228 11.82 -20.89 -6.07
CA GLU A 228 10.45 -20.60 -6.54
C GLU A 228 10.39 -19.35 -7.43
N ALA A 229 11.55 -18.89 -7.90
CA ALA A 229 11.71 -17.82 -8.87
C ALA A 229 12.48 -18.31 -10.10
N ASN A 230 12.00 -17.97 -11.30
CA ASN A 230 12.62 -18.27 -12.57
C ASN A 230 12.58 -17.03 -13.47
N GLY A 231 13.69 -16.67 -14.11
CA GLY A 231 13.79 -15.44 -14.90
C GLY A 231 13.72 -14.17 -14.05
N VAL A 232 13.93 -14.25 -12.73
CA VAL A 232 13.87 -13.13 -11.80
C VAL A 232 15.10 -13.15 -10.89
N TRP A 233 15.82 -12.02 -10.83
CA TRP A 233 16.82 -11.78 -9.82
C TRP A 233 16.17 -11.24 -8.54
N LEU A 234 16.48 -11.84 -7.40
CA LEU A 234 15.93 -11.48 -6.10
C LEU A 234 17.01 -10.83 -5.20
N PRO A 235 16.69 -9.73 -4.50
CA PRO A 235 17.49 -9.27 -3.37
C PRO A 235 17.53 -10.34 -2.27
N GLN A 236 18.69 -10.54 -1.64
CA GLN A 236 18.89 -11.55 -0.58
C GLN A 236 17.89 -11.41 0.60
N LYS A 237 17.40 -10.20 0.88
CA LYS A 237 16.44 -9.99 1.98
C LYS A 237 15.07 -10.61 1.76
N LEU A 238 14.66 -10.86 0.51
CA LEU A 238 13.35 -11.48 0.22
C LEU A 238 13.32 -13.00 0.37
N SER A 239 14.48 -13.63 0.58
CA SER A 239 14.50 -15.05 0.97
C SER A 239 14.13 -15.28 2.43
N GLU A 240 13.95 -14.22 3.23
CA GLU A 240 13.44 -14.28 4.60
C GLU A 240 11.97 -13.87 4.66
N ALA A 241 11.26 -14.30 5.71
CA ALA A 241 9.89 -13.86 5.97
C ALA A 241 9.88 -12.43 6.51
N VAL A 242 9.40 -11.49 5.69
CA VAL A 242 9.34 -10.05 5.98
C VAL A 242 7.92 -9.62 6.30
N LEU A 243 7.75 -8.72 7.26
CA LEU A 243 6.47 -8.11 7.58
C LEU A 243 6.06 -7.17 6.44
N ILE A 244 4.80 -7.20 6.01
CA ILE A 244 4.23 -6.24 5.08
C ILE A 244 3.85 -4.98 5.85
N GLU A 245 4.61 -3.90 5.67
CA GLU A 245 4.41 -2.65 6.40
C GLU A 245 3.62 -1.62 5.60
N GLN A 246 3.31 -1.90 4.33
CA GLN A 246 2.61 -1.00 3.42
C GLN A 246 1.16 -0.73 3.86
N TYR A 247 0.72 0.52 3.73
CA TYR A 247 -0.62 1.05 4.01
C TYR A 247 -0.91 2.27 3.12
N LEU A 248 -2.15 2.72 3.14
CA LEU A 248 -2.57 3.98 2.52
C LEU A 248 -2.50 5.13 3.51
N ARG A 249 -1.89 6.24 3.11
CA ARG A 249 -1.74 7.43 3.94
C ARG A 249 -1.93 8.71 3.15
N HIS A 250 -2.24 9.79 3.87
CA HIS A 250 -2.03 11.16 3.39
C HIS A 250 -0.55 11.54 3.52
N ASP A 251 0.00 12.09 2.45
CA ASP A 251 1.33 12.68 2.38
C ASP A 251 1.24 14.18 2.11
N PRO A 252 1.65 15.05 3.05
CA PRO A 252 1.65 16.49 2.84
C PRO A 252 2.73 16.95 1.84
N HIS A 253 3.69 16.09 1.48
CA HIS A 253 4.87 16.45 0.68
C HIS A 253 4.84 15.90 -0.76
N CYS A 254 3.74 15.32 -1.21
CA CYS A 254 3.68 14.70 -2.53
C CYS A 254 3.51 15.67 -3.72
N GLY A 255 3.72 16.97 -3.53
CA GLY A 255 3.64 18.00 -4.57
C GLY A 255 2.25 18.61 -4.79
N ALA A 256 1.16 17.90 -4.49
CA ALA A 256 -0.19 18.42 -4.63
C ALA A 256 -0.55 19.47 -3.54
N PRO A 257 -1.29 20.55 -3.86
CA PRO A 257 -1.79 21.49 -2.86
C PRO A 257 -2.61 20.80 -1.78
N GLY A 258 -2.17 20.92 -0.51
CA GLY A 258 -2.82 20.26 0.62
C GLY A 258 -2.45 18.78 0.82
N GLY A 259 -1.51 18.26 0.03
CA GLY A 259 -1.06 16.88 0.06
C GLY A 259 -2.03 15.91 -0.63
N CYS A 260 -1.62 14.65 -0.71
CA CYS A 260 -2.36 13.61 -1.43
C CYS A 260 -2.32 12.26 -0.71
N ASN A 261 -3.29 11.41 -1.00
CA ASN A 261 -3.30 10.02 -0.54
C ASN A 261 -2.39 9.15 -1.42
N GLU A 262 -1.64 8.24 -0.80
CA GLU A 262 -0.66 7.37 -1.47
C GLU A 262 -0.50 6.03 -0.74
N VAL A 263 0.14 5.06 -1.42
CA VAL A 263 0.69 3.88 -0.76
C VAL A 263 2.05 4.19 -0.17
N SER A 264 2.28 3.78 1.08
CA SER A 264 3.51 4.03 1.83
C SER A 264 3.68 3.01 2.97
N PRO A 265 4.89 2.84 3.53
CA PRO A 265 6.17 3.27 2.98
C PRO A 265 6.55 2.44 1.75
N PRO A 266 7.42 2.97 0.87
CA PRO A 266 8.24 2.11 0.05
C PRO A 266 9.01 1.15 0.96
N GLN A 267 8.78 -0.15 0.79
CA GLN A 267 9.38 -1.15 1.64
C GLN A 267 10.62 -1.72 0.94
N LYS A 268 11.80 -1.51 1.53
CA LYS A 268 13.10 -1.82 0.90
C LYS A 268 13.22 -3.30 0.55
N GLU A 269 12.67 -4.16 1.39
CA GLU A 269 12.62 -5.60 1.16
C GLU A 269 11.87 -5.90 -0.13
N PHE A 270 10.77 -5.20 -0.42
CA PHE A 270 9.97 -5.37 -1.64
C PHE A 270 10.47 -4.58 -2.85
N THR A 271 11.71 -4.11 -2.86
CA THR A 271 12.26 -3.32 -3.99
C THR A 271 13.51 -3.96 -4.57
N GLY A 272 13.82 -3.63 -5.82
CA GLY A 272 15.07 -4.03 -6.49
C GLY A 272 15.01 -5.42 -7.12
N LEU A 273 13.83 -6.02 -7.27
CA LEU A 273 13.69 -7.25 -8.06
C LEU A 273 13.97 -6.91 -9.53
N ARG A 274 14.62 -7.80 -10.29
CA ARG A 274 14.88 -7.55 -11.72
C ARG A 274 14.44 -8.72 -12.56
N LEU A 275 13.82 -8.44 -13.69
CA LEU A 275 13.54 -9.47 -14.69
C LEU A 275 14.85 -9.77 -15.43
N THR A 276 15.18 -11.05 -15.56
CA THR A 276 16.42 -11.51 -16.23
C THR A 276 16.10 -12.24 -17.53
N ASP A 277 14.95 -12.90 -17.60
CA ASP A 277 14.44 -13.58 -18.79
C ASP A 277 12.91 -13.49 -18.83
N LEU A 278 12.33 -13.64 -20.03
CA LEU A 278 10.89 -13.87 -20.22
C LEU A 278 10.68 -15.23 -20.93
N PRO A 279 9.67 -16.03 -20.53
CA PRO A 279 8.74 -15.77 -19.43
C PRO A 279 9.42 -15.88 -18.06
N ALA A 280 9.08 -14.94 -17.17
CA ALA A 280 9.52 -14.95 -15.78
C ALA A 280 8.37 -15.35 -14.85
N ARG A 281 8.73 -15.93 -13.71
CA ARG A 281 7.78 -16.34 -12.68
C ARG A 281 8.41 -16.20 -11.30
N MET A 282 7.63 -15.70 -10.34
CA MET A 282 7.98 -15.79 -8.92
C MET A 282 6.77 -16.19 -8.09
N THR A 283 7.00 -16.97 -7.04
CA THR A 283 5.96 -17.32 -6.07
C THR A 283 6.22 -16.61 -4.75
N ILE A 284 5.26 -15.78 -4.35
CA ILE A 284 5.25 -15.13 -3.05
C ILE A 284 4.49 -16.03 -2.08
N ARG A 285 5.17 -16.42 -1.02
CA ARG A 285 4.59 -17.15 0.11
C ARG A 285 4.04 -16.16 1.11
N LEU A 286 2.82 -16.36 1.58
CA LEU A 286 2.11 -15.44 2.48
C LEU A 286 1.65 -16.16 3.75
N TRP A 287 1.79 -15.47 4.89
CA TRP A 287 1.36 -15.95 6.20
C TRP A 287 0.69 -14.84 7.00
N ARG A 288 -0.30 -15.19 7.82
CA ARG A 288 -0.84 -14.30 8.87
C ARG A 288 0.17 -13.96 9.94
N ASP A 289 0.79 -14.97 10.52
CA ASP A 289 1.78 -14.85 11.59
C ASP A 289 3.19 -15.07 11.05
N ARG A 290 4.20 -14.56 11.75
CA ARG A 290 5.59 -14.76 11.33
C ARG A 290 5.91 -16.25 11.37
N PRO A 291 6.31 -16.88 10.25
CA PRO A 291 6.70 -18.28 10.27
C PRO A 291 8.06 -18.45 10.98
N GLU A 292 8.30 -19.63 11.55
CA GLU A 292 9.59 -19.99 12.14
C GLU A 292 10.73 -20.01 11.12
N SER A 293 10.39 -20.32 9.86
CA SER A 293 11.29 -20.35 8.71
C SER A 293 10.51 -20.00 7.43
N PRO A 294 11.12 -19.34 6.43
CA PRO A 294 10.49 -19.10 5.12
C PRO A 294 10.14 -20.40 4.37
N ASP A 295 10.71 -21.55 4.77
CA ASP A 295 10.37 -22.87 4.24
C ASP A 295 9.06 -23.43 4.80
N ALA A 296 8.54 -22.89 5.91
CA ALA A 296 7.28 -23.31 6.50
C ALA A 296 6.13 -23.20 5.49
N ALA A 297 5.14 -24.08 5.60
CA ALA A 297 4.00 -24.07 4.70
C ALA A 297 3.27 -22.71 4.75
N PRO A 298 3.10 -22.01 3.62
CA PRO A 298 2.34 -20.77 3.59
C PRO A 298 0.84 -21.03 3.68
N GLU A 299 0.12 -20.05 4.22
CA GLU A 299 -1.35 -20.04 4.17
C GLU A 299 -1.84 -19.77 2.74
N MET A 300 -1.08 -19.00 1.96
CA MET A 300 -1.39 -18.65 0.57
C MET A 300 -0.12 -18.54 -0.27
N ARG A 301 -0.16 -19.05 -1.50
CA ARG A 301 0.86 -18.81 -2.54
C ARG A 301 0.29 -17.85 -3.57
N PHE A 302 0.94 -16.70 -3.74
CA PHE A 302 0.59 -15.72 -4.76
C PHE A 302 1.65 -15.72 -5.85
N VAL A 303 1.29 -16.12 -7.05
CA VAL A 303 2.23 -16.26 -8.18
C VAL A 303 2.13 -15.03 -9.06
N LEU A 304 3.28 -14.46 -9.43
CA LEU A 304 3.38 -13.45 -10.48
C LEU A 304 4.03 -14.11 -11.69
N GLU A 305 3.35 -14.05 -12.83
CA GLU A 305 3.86 -14.49 -14.13
C GLU A 305 4.07 -13.27 -15.03
N PHE A 306 5.24 -13.17 -15.65
CA PHE A 306 5.59 -12.10 -16.59
C PHE A 306 5.84 -12.73 -17.95
N ARG A 307 5.18 -12.18 -18.97
CA ARG A 307 5.24 -12.65 -20.36
C ARG A 307 5.75 -11.56 -21.27
#